data_AF-A0A4S2M1W9-F1
#
_entry.id   AF-A0A4S2M1W9-F1
#
_cell.length_a   1.000
_cell.length_b   1.000
_cell.length_c   1.000
_cell.angle_alpha   90.00
_cell.angle_beta   90.00
_cell.angle_gamma   90.00
#
_symmetry.space_group_name_H-M   'P 1'
#
loop_
_entity.id
_entity.type
_entity.pdbx_description
1 polymer ?
#
loop_
_entity_poly.entity_id
_entity_poly.type
_entity_poly.pdbx_seq_one_letter_code
_entity_poly.pdbx_strand_id
1 'polypeptide(L)'
;MGVIIRLGLTIYLFLILCRGQRPIPDTWIYASYPFNWYDSRKQFQLPIWFRGFYFPPFAFWSTTDESLRSWNYVKTANYEVPRYIKDGYWVPNAFRTYCIAEALHKEYADFYYGFTYEDYYKDPADSIRNVFSTHKSYYDEGYLTIMHLMINLCQCLRKYKPDLFCPNPCRKPGICKDVIHSNGVCHAVRDYTVTVNLTSRTRSKLRNIYDLDYRCECEIGFHFNRTEKRCVALGAPCQQSSCLNGGACIPLPVGTFTPSGLKYECQCQPAWQGLICEEPRNPCVHAHGLCKPFQCLRNPRNRLKGYSCVCPPGTRSMSYTNPECVNINECVELTNPCLNGGSCVDLDPSVQALKDVPGQPMGYE
;
A
#
# COMPACT_ATOMS: atom_id res chain seq x y z
N MET A 1 -40.63 3.63 26.00
CA MET A 1 -39.73 4.75 25.70
C MET A 1 -38.31 4.20 25.63
N GLY A 2 -37.86 3.81 24.43
CA GLY A 2 -36.51 3.26 24.22
C GLY A 2 -35.57 4.39 23.80
N VAL A 3 -34.50 4.58 24.55
CA VAL A 3 -33.51 5.64 24.31
C VAL A 3 -32.75 5.32 23.02
N ILE A 4 -33.12 6.00 21.94
CA ILE A 4 -32.19 6.28 20.85
C ILE A 4 -31.16 7.20 21.48
N ILE A 5 -29.97 6.68 21.81
CA ILE A 5 -28.86 7.52 22.21
C ILE A 5 -28.43 8.28 20.95
N ARG A 6 -29.02 9.46 20.75
CA ARG A 6 -28.44 10.53 19.92
C ARG A 6 -27.21 11.05 20.68
N LEU A 7 -26.06 10.41 20.45
CA LEU A 7 -24.75 11.05 20.55
C LEU A 7 -24.23 11.14 19.10
N GLY A 8 -23.64 12.27 18.74
CA GLY A 8 -23.49 12.77 17.37
C GLY A 8 -23.09 11.74 16.31
N LEU A 9 -23.77 11.80 15.16
CA LEU A 9 -23.42 11.14 13.88
C LEU A 9 -23.36 9.59 13.87
N THR A 10 -24.52 8.99 14.14
CA THR A 10 -25.08 7.75 13.55
C THR A 10 -24.12 6.63 13.12
N ILE A 11 -23.39 6.06 14.09
CA ILE A 11 -23.13 4.61 14.03
C ILE A 11 -24.45 3.92 14.39
N TYR A 12 -25.13 3.34 13.39
CA TYR A 12 -26.27 2.47 13.66
C TYR A 12 -25.76 1.16 14.27
N LEU A 13 -25.61 1.12 15.59
CA LEU A 13 -25.71 -0.13 16.32
C LEU A 13 -27.18 -0.59 16.19
N PHE A 14 -27.52 -1.26 15.08
CA PHE A 14 -28.82 -1.91 14.92
C PHE A 14 -28.88 -3.10 15.86
N LEU A 15 -29.19 -2.79 17.10
CA LEU A 15 -29.64 -3.75 18.07
C LEU A 15 -31.08 -4.10 17.73
N ILE A 16 -31.27 -5.17 16.98
CA ILE A 16 -32.60 -5.63 16.55
C ILE A 16 -33.37 -6.12 17.78
N LEU A 17 -34.21 -5.24 18.35
CA LEU A 17 -35.48 -5.65 18.93
C LEU A 17 -36.48 -5.75 17.77
N CYS A 18 -37.07 -6.93 17.58
CA CYS A 18 -37.99 -7.24 16.50
C CYS A 18 -39.10 -6.18 16.34
N ARG A 19 -39.08 -5.41 15.23
CA ARG A 19 -40.23 -5.05 14.37
C ARG A 19 -39.82 -3.97 13.34
N GLY A 20 -39.93 -4.32 12.05
CA GLY A 20 -39.83 -3.37 10.93
C GLY A 20 -38.42 -3.23 10.34
N GLN A 21 -38.03 -4.13 9.43
CA GLN A 21 -36.78 -4.04 8.67
C GLN A 21 -36.83 -2.84 7.70
N ARG A 22 -35.88 -1.91 7.83
CA ARG A 22 -35.38 -1.19 6.64
C ARG A 22 -34.44 -2.14 5.91
N PRO A 23 -34.48 -2.24 4.57
CA PRO A 23 -33.53 -3.06 3.83
C PRO A 23 -32.12 -2.49 4.04
N ILE A 24 -31.24 -3.28 4.65
CA ILE A 24 -29.83 -2.97 4.78
C ILE A 24 -29.23 -3.16 3.37
N PRO A 25 -28.50 -2.18 2.81
CA PRO A 25 -27.91 -2.33 1.48
C PRO A 25 -26.97 -3.53 1.42
N ASP A 26 -27.01 -4.31 0.33
CA ASP A 26 -26.24 -5.55 0.11
C ASP A 26 -24.71 -5.41 0.28
N THR A 27 -24.21 -4.17 0.34
CA THR A 27 -22.79 -3.84 0.47
C THR A 27 -22.31 -3.76 1.91
N TRP A 28 -23.18 -3.72 2.91
CA TRP A 28 -22.79 -3.66 4.31
C TRP A 28 -22.21 -5.00 4.77
N ILE A 29 -21.16 -4.94 5.61
CA ILE A 29 -20.70 -6.13 6.31
C ILE A 29 -21.56 -6.31 7.55
N TYR A 30 -22.13 -7.51 7.70
CA TYR A 30 -22.68 -7.97 8.96
C TYR A 30 -21.71 -8.96 9.62
N ALA A 31 -21.15 -8.58 10.76
CA ALA A 31 -20.42 -9.51 11.62
C ALA A 31 -21.38 -10.04 12.68
N SER A 32 -21.85 -11.27 12.51
CA SER A 32 -22.66 -11.94 13.52
C SER A 32 -21.81 -12.23 14.76
N TYR A 33 -22.26 -11.82 15.95
CA TYR A 33 -21.60 -12.17 17.20
C TYR A 33 -22.39 -13.28 17.88
N PRO A 34 -21.86 -14.51 17.98
CA PRO A 34 -22.63 -15.65 18.43
C PRO A 34 -23.30 -15.40 19.79
N PHE A 35 -24.56 -15.85 19.91
CA PHE A 35 -25.33 -15.62 21.14
C PHE A 35 -24.76 -16.42 22.31
N ASN A 36 -24.19 -17.60 22.03
CA ASN A 36 -23.58 -18.50 23.02
C ASN A 36 -22.20 -18.04 23.52
N TRP A 37 -21.63 -16.94 23.03
CA TRP A 37 -20.37 -16.37 23.54
C TRP A 37 -20.59 -15.57 24.84
N TYR A 38 -21.20 -16.20 25.84
CA TYR A 38 -21.62 -15.57 27.10
C TYR A 38 -20.45 -15.00 27.90
N ASP A 39 -19.36 -15.75 28.04
CA ASP A 39 -18.19 -15.34 28.81
C ASP A 39 -17.55 -14.08 28.22
N SER A 40 -17.42 -14.05 26.90
CA SER A 40 -16.90 -12.88 26.19
C SER A 40 -17.81 -11.66 26.36
N ARG A 41 -19.13 -11.82 26.27
CA ARG A 41 -20.09 -10.72 26.47
C ARG A 41 -19.97 -10.16 27.88
N LYS A 42 -19.87 -11.02 28.88
CA LYS A 42 -19.67 -10.63 30.28
C LYS A 42 -18.33 -9.91 30.46
N GLN A 43 -17.25 -10.45 29.89
CA GLN A 43 -15.90 -9.89 30.00
C GLN A 43 -15.81 -8.49 29.36
N PHE A 44 -16.37 -8.31 28.18
CA PHE A 44 -16.32 -7.05 27.44
C PHE A 44 -17.52 -6.13 27.71
N GLN A 45 -18.39 -6.50 28.66
CA GLN A 45 -19.60 -5.77 29.02
C GLN A 45 -20.50 -5.46 27.81
N LEU A 46 -20.60 -6.39 26.86
CA LEU A 46 -21.45 -6.24 25.68
C LEU A 46 -22.92 -6.50 26.04
N PRO A 47 -23.89 -5.78 25.43
CA PRO A 47 -25.31 -5.99 25.71
C PRO A 47 -25.77 -7.42 25.37
N ILE A 48 -26.68 -8.00 26.17
CA ILE A 48 -27.17 -9.38 25.94
C ILE A 48 -27.94 -9.51 24.61
N TRP A 49 -28.59 -8.44 24.19
CA TRP A 49 -29.39 -8.33 22.96
C TRP A 49 -28.54 -7.99 21.72
N PHE A 50 -27.22 -7.79 21.90
CA PHE A 50 -26.29 -7.56 20.80
C PHE A 50 -26.10 -8.82 19.94
N ARG A 51 -26.54 -8.78 18.67
CA ARG A 51 -26.43 -9.94 17.74
C ARG A 51 -25.26 -9.86 16.77
N GLY A 52 -24.66 -8.69 16.62
CA GLY A 52 -23.64 -8.45 15.61
C GLY A 52 -23.52 -6.98 15.23
N PHE A 53 -22.46 -6.65 14.51
CA PHE A 53 -22.18 -5.30 14.04
C PHE A 53 -22.43 -5.18 12.55
N TYR A 54 -22.92 -4.02 12.15
CA TYR A 54 -22.99 -3.62 10.75
C TYR A 54 -21.94 -2.55 10.49
N PHE A 55 -21.16 -2.71 9.44
CA PHE A 55 -20.20 -1.70 9.04
C PHE A 55 -20.10 -1.54 7.52
N PRO A 56 -19.98 -0.29 7.03
CA PRO A 56 -19.82 -0.04 5.60
C PRO A 56 -18.43 -0.44 5.06
N PRO A 57 -18.32 -0.79 3.78
CA PRO A 57 -17.03 -0.92 3.10
C PRO A 57 -16.39 0.46 2.90
N PHE A 58 -15.06 0.51 2.73
CA PHE A 58 -14.37 1.74 2.32
C PHE A 58 -14.95 2.34 1.04
N ALA A 59 -15.45 1.53 0.10
CA ALA A 59 -16.07 1.99 -1.13
C ALA A 59 -17.44 2.69 -0.98
N PHE A 60 -18.02 2.77 0.23
CA PHE A 60 -19.35 3.34 0.47
C PHE A 60 -19.37 4.89 0.49
N TRP A 61 -18.87 5.52 -0.57
CA TRP A 61 -18.75 6.98 -0.72
C TRP A 61 -20.01 7.66 -1.28
N SER A 62 -20.83 6.92 -2.03
CA SER A 62 -22.00 7.44 -2.77
C SER A 62 -23.30 7.47 -1.95
N THR A 63 -23.23 7.15 -0.65
CA THR A 63 -24.41 7.20 0.20
C THR A 63 -24.91 8.63 0.38
N THR A 64 -26.22 8.80 0.26
CA THR A 64 -26.93 10.07 0.50
C THR A 64 -26.97 10.43 1.98
N ASP A 65 -26.79 9.45 2.87
CA ASP A 65 -26.69 9.67 4.31
C ASP A 65 -25.26 10.12 4.65
N GLU A 66 -25.12 11.42 4.97
CA GLU A 66 -23.84 12.04 5.29
C GLU A 66 -23.13 11.35 6.44
N SER A 67 -23.85 10.84 7.44
CA SER A 67 -23.26 10.12 8.57
C SER A 67 -22.59 8.83 8.12
N LEU A 68 -23.16 8.12 7.16
CA LEU A 68 -22.66 6.84 6.65
C LEU A 68 -21.50 6.96 5.66
N ARG A 69 -21.16 8.18 5.24
CA ARG A 69 -20.05 8.39 4.33
C ARG A 69 -18.74 8.10 5.08
N SER A 70 -17.93 7.21 4.52
CA SER A 70 -16.70 6.68 5.14
C SER A 70 -15.67 7.74 5.59
N TRP A 71 -15.75 8.99 5.12
CA TRP A 71 -14.89 10.12 5.53
C TRP A 71 -15.17 10.65 6.94
N ASN A 72 -16.39 10.49 7.48
CA ASN A 72 -16.72 11.01 8.81
C ASN A 72 -16.02 10.24 9.93
N TYR A 73 -15.86 8.94 9.77
CA TYR A 73 -15.30 8.08 10.81
C TYR A 73 -13.78 8.09 10.81
N VAL A 74 -13.14 8.28 9.65
CA VAL A 74 -11.68 8.34 9.59
C VAL A 74 -11.27 9.38 8.56
N LYS A 75 -11.07 10.63 9.01
CA LYS A 75 -10.40 11.69 8.21
C LYS A 75 -9.09 11.23 7.55
N THR A 76 -8.55 10.07 7.94
CA THR A 76 -7.28 9.49 7.54
C THR A 76 -7.37 8.10 6.86
N ALA A 77 -8.56 7.56 6.53
CA ALA A 77 -8.70 6.34 5.69
C ALA A 77 -8.79 6.65 4.19
N ASN A 78 -8.56 7.91 3.85
CA ASN A 78 -8.54 8.47 2.52
C ASN A 78 -7.27 8.03 1.77
N TYR A 79 -7.02 6.71 1.59
CA TYR A 79 -5.79 6.08 1.04
C TYR A 79 -4.44 6.54 1.64
N GLU A 80 -4.46 7.57 2.46
CA GLU A 80 -3.42 7.99 3.34
C GLU A 80 -3.37 7.00 4.48
N VAL A 81 -2.17 6.80 5.02
CA VAL A 81 -2.03 5.98 6.22
C VAL A 81 -2.78 6.67 7.37
N PRO A 82 -3.69 5.95 8.06
CA PRO A 82 -4.38 6.47 9.24
C PRO A 82 -3.43 6.96 10.32
N ARG A 83 -3.78 8.03 11.04
CA ARG A 83 -2.93 8.57 12.12
C ARG A 83 -2.57 7.50 13.16
N TYR A 84 -3.54 6.67 13.53
CA TYR A 84 -3.33 5.50 14.38
C TYR A 84 -2.19 4.58 13.90
N ILE A 85 -2.07 4.40 12.58
CA ILE A 85 -1.03 3.56 11.98
C ILE A 85 0.30 4.32 11.84
N LYS A 86 0.25 5.63 11.51
CA LYS A 86 1.42 6.51 11.38
C LYS A 86 2.17 6.69 12.70
N ASP A 87 1.44 6.92 13.78
CA ASP A 87 1.98 7.21 15.11
C ASP A 87 2.43 5.93 15.84
N GLY A 88 2.34 4.77 15.18
CA GLY A 88 2.91 3.51 15.69
C GLY A 88 2.10 2.88 16.82
N TYR A 89 0.81 3.21 16.96
CA TYR A 89 -0.06 2.62 17.98
C TYR A 89 -0.14 1.10 17.82
N TRP A 90 -0.47 0.43 18.93
CA TRP A 90 -0.49 -1.02 19.04
C TRP A 90 -1.41 -1.67 18.02
N VAL A 91 -0.89 -2.56 17.17
CA VAL A 91 -1.71 -3.38 16.25
C VAL A 91 -1.82 -4.80 16.82
N PRO A 92 -3.05 -5.34 17.00
CA PRO A 92 -3.25 -6.67 17.59
C PRO A 92 -2.66 -7.81 16.76
N ASN A 93 -2.31 -8.90 17.41
CA ASN A 93 -1.83 -10.11 16.77
C ASN A 93 -2.92 -10.81 15.95
N ALA A 94 -4.20 -10.67 16.33
CA ALA A 94 -5.36 -11.08 15.54
C ALA A 94 -5.33 -10.46 14.13
N PHE A 95 -4.89 -9.20 14.00
CA PHE A 95 -4.72 -8.56 12.69
C PHE A 95 -3.58 -9.18 11.88
N ARG A 96 -2.55 -9.74 12.54
CA ARG A 96 -1.47 -10.42 11.83
C ARG A 96 -1.89 -11.80 11.35
N THR A 97 -2.54 -12.56 12.22
CA THR A 97 -2.85 -13.97 12.03
C THR A 97 -4.13 -14.18 11.24
N TYR A 98 -5.15 -13.33 11.42
CA TYR A 98 -6.45 -13.52 10.77
C TYR A 98 -6.56 -12.76 9.45
N CYS A 99 -5.74 -11.74 9.21
CA CYS A 99 -5.79 -10.92 7.99
C CYS A 99 -4.70 -11.34 7.01
N ILE A 100 -4.80 -12.58 6.55
CA ILE A 100 -3.98 -13.21 5.49
C ILE A 100 -4.91 -14.00 4.56
N ALA A 101 -4.53 -14.19 3.31
CA ALA A 101 -5.38 -14.82 2.30
C ALA A 101 -5.78 -16.26 2.67
N GLU A 102 -4.95 -16.94 3.45
CA GLU A 102 -5.09 -18.34 3.86
C GLU A 102 -6.07 -18.52 5.05
N ALA A 103 -6.41 -17.45 5.76
CA ALA A 103 -7.25 -17.48 6.97
C ALA A 103 -8.76 -17.36 6.65
N LEU A 104 -9.23 -18.04 5.58
CA LEU A 104 -10.62 -17.98 5.13
C LEU A 104 -11.63 -18.57 6.12
N HIS A 105 -11.19 -19.49 6.97
CA HIS A 105 -12.02 -20.14 8.00
C HIS A 105 -12.32 -19.24 9.22
N LYS A 106 -11.69 -18.07 9.32
CA LYS A 106 -11.91 -17.12 10.42
C LYS A 106 -12.98 -16.11 10.04
N GLU A 107 -14.08 -16.10 10.78
CA GLU A 107 -15.17 -15.16 10.57
C GLU A 107 -14.83 -13.75 11.10
N TYR A 108 -15.65 -12.76 10.74
CA TYR A 108 -15.54 -11.40 11.27
C TYR A 108 -15.65 -11.37 12.80
N ALA A 109 -16.47 -12.25 13.37
CA ALA A 109 -16.65 -12.39 14.80
C ALA A 109 -15.36 -12.79 15.52
N ASP A 110 -14.60 -13.73 14.94
CA ASP A 110 -13.32 -14.18 15.49
C ASP A 110 -12.32 -13.03 15.53
N PHE A 111 -12.29 -12.22 14.48
CA PHE A 111 -11.45 -11.02 14.43
C PHE A 111 -11.87 -10.00 15.47
N TYR A 112 -13.17 -9.72 15.61
CA TYR A 112 -13.66 -8.83 16.67
C TYR A 112 -13.32 -9.32 18.08
N TYR A 113 -13.55 -10.61 18.35
CA TYR A 113 -13.22 -11.21 19.62
C TYR A 113 -11.73 -11.12 19.90
N GLY A 114 -10.87 -11.56 18.96
CA GLY A 114 -9.41 -11.53 19.14
C GLY A 114 -8.89 -10.11 19.35
N PHE A 115 -9.36 -9.15 18.54
CA PHE A 115 -9.00 -7.73 18.68
C PHE A 115 -9.38 -7.19 20.06
N THR A 116 -10.61 -7.42 20.50
CA THR A 116 -11.14 -6.93 21.78
C THR A 116 -10.52 -7.63 22.97
N TYR A 117 -10.27 -8.93 22.85
CA TYR A 117 -9.58 -9.73 23.86
C TYR A 117 -8.17 -9.22 24.10
N GLU A 118 -7.39 -9.00 23.05
CA GLU A 118 -6.03 -8.48 23.24
C GLU A 118 -6.05 -7.05 23.82
N ASP A 119 -7.00 -6.20 23.41
CA ASP A 119 -7.11 -4.84 23.95
C ASP A 119 -7.50 -4.84 25.44
N TYR A 120 -8.29 -5.82 25.86
CA TYR A 120 -8.73 -5.98 27.26
C TYR A 120 -7.57 -6.15 28.23
N TYR A 121 -6.54 -6.89 27.81
CA TYR A 121 -5.34 -7.15 28.62
C TYR A 121 -4.21 -6.16 28.35
N LYS A 122 -4.44 -5.11 27.56
CA LYS A 122 -3.44 -4.07 27.35
C LYS A 122 -3.37 -3.09 28.50
N ASP A 123 -2.15 -2.60 28.73
CA ASP A 123 -1.93 -1.50 29.65
C ASP A 123 -2.84 -0.32 29.28
N PRO A 124 -3.46 0.37 30.27
CA PRO A 124 -4.42 1.42 29.99
C PRO A 124 -3.89 2.56 29.11
N ALA A 125 -2.57 2.81 29.12
CA ALA A 125 -1.92 3.80 28.28
C ALA A 125 -1.86 3.41 26.80
N ASP A 126 -1.91 2.11 26.49
CA ASP A 126 -1.82 1.55 25.13
C ASP A 126 -3.17 0.99 24.63
N SER A 127 -4.11 0.74 25.54
CA SER A 127 -5.43 0.22 25.22
C SER A 127 -6.25 1.23 24.42
N ILE A 128 -6.75 0.77 23.28
CA ILE A 128 -7.60 1.53 22.37
C ILE A 128 -8.88 1.95 23.08
N ARG A 129 -9.48 1.04 23.86
CA ARG A 129 -10.66 1.34 24.67
C ARG A 129 -10.39 2.47 25.66
N ASN A 130 -9.19 2.57 26.22
CA ASN A 130 -8.89 3.61 27.20
C ASN A 130 -8.46 4.94 26.56
N VAL A 131 -7.73 4.89 25.44
CA VAL A 131 -7.16 6.08 24.78
C VAL A 131 -8.15 6.75 23.84
N PHE A 132 -8.97 5.97 23.13
CA PHE A 132 -9.82 6.46 22.05
C PHE A 132 -11.32 6.39 22.35
N SER A 133 -11.72 5.97 23.56
CA SER A 133 -13.13 5.99 23.96
C SER A 133 -13.34 6.88 25.18
N THR A 134 -14.40 7.70 25.13
CA THR A 134 -14.79 8.57 26.25
C THR A 134 -15.29 7.75 27.43
N HIS A 135 -16.06 6.69 27.17
CA HIS A 135 -16.68 5.86 28.20
C HIS A 135 -15.89 4.61 28.57
N LYS A 136 -14.66 4.46 28.05
CA LYS A 136 -13.85 3.24 28.18
C LYS A 136 -14.64 1.99 27.82
N SER A 137 -15.37 2.06 26.71
CA SER A 137 -16.29 1.02 26.25
C SER A 137 -15.94 0.54 24.84
N TYR A 138 -16.17 -0.74 24.58
CA TYR A 138 -15.96 -1.38 23.28
C TYR A 138 -17.05 -1.11 22.24
N TYR A 139 -18.12 -0.45 22.64
CA TYR A 139 -19.19 0.02 21.75
C TYR A 139 -19.21 1.55 21.65
N ASP A 140 -18.18 2.23 22.16
CA ASP A 140 -17.97 3.66 21.98
C ASP A 140 -17.45 3.98 20.58
N GLU A 141 -17.79 5.18 20.09
CA GLU A 141 -17.54 5.61 18.71
C GLU A 141 -16.06 5.51 18.31
N GLY A 142 -15.13 5.98 19.15
CA GLY A 142 -13.72 6.02 18.77
C GLY A 142 -13.08 4.63 18.73
N TYR A 143 -13.49 3.71 19.61
CA TYR A 143 -13.06 2.31 19.55
C TYR A 143 -13.61 1.62 18.30
N LEU A 144 -14.93 1.75 18.06
CA LEU A 144 -15.58 1.15 16.89
C LEU A 144 -15.01 1.69 15.58
N THR A 145 -14.58 2.96 15.56
CA THR A 145 -13.91 3.57 14.41
C THR A 145 -12.58 2.90 14.08
N ILE A 146 -11.74 2.66 15.08
CA ILE A 146 -10.46 1.96 14.88
C ILE A 146 -10.71 0.50 14.50
N MET A 147 -11.68 -0.14 15.14
CA MET A 147 -12.08 -1.50 14.81
C MET A 147 -12.55 -1.59 13.34
N HIS A 148 -13.37 -0.65 12.90
CA HIS A 148 -13.89 -0.56 11.53
C HIS A 148 -12.79 -0.44 10.47
N LEU A 149 -11.82 0.45 10.72
CA LEU A 149 -10.63 0.59 9.89
C LEU A 149 -9.89 -0.75 9.77
N MET A 150 -9.69 -1.42 10.89
CA MET A 150 -8.95 -2.68 10.95
C MET A 150 -9.69 -3.81 10.23
N ILE A 151 -11.02 -3.91 10.33
CA ILE A 151 -11.76 -4.96 9.62
C ILE A 151 -11.70 -4.73 8.09
N ASN A 152 -11.89 -3.50 7.61
CA ASN A 152 -11.81 -3.22 6.18
C ASN A 152 -10.41 -3.56 5.62
N LEU A 153 -9.35 -3.13 6.32
CA LEU A 153 -7.99 -3.51 5.97
C LEU A 153 -7.77 -5.02 6.03
N CYS A 154 -8.39 -5.69 6.99
CA CYS A 154 -8.32 -7.15 7.12
C CYS A 154 -8.87 -7.85 5.87
N GLN A 155 -10.02 -7.40 5.37
CA GLN A 155 -10.63 -7.95 4.16
C GLN A 155 -9.81 -7.65 2.91
N CYS A 156 -9.26 -6.43 2.80
CA CYS A 156 -8.31 -6.10 1.75
C CYS A 156 -7.09 -7.03 1.74
N LEU A 157 -6.51 -7.31 2.93
CA LEU A 157 -5.37 -8.22 3.09
C LEU A 157 -5.73 -9.66 2.73
N ARG A 158 -6.95 -10.10 3.05
CA ARG A 158 -7.50 -11.42 2.67
C ARG A 158 -7.78 -11.56 1.17
N LYS A 159 -7.67 -10.48 0.39
CA LYS A 159 -8.09 -10.43 -1.02
C LYS A 159 -9.58 -10.66 -1.23
N TYR A 160 -10.39 -10.50 -0.18
CA TYR A 160 -11.84 -10.58 -0.27
C TYR A 160 -12.39 -9.26 -0.81
N LYS A 161 -13.09 -9.29 -1.96
CA LYS A 161 -13.70 -8.12 -2.64
C LYS A 161 -12.85 -6.84 -2.48
N PRO A 162 -11.62 -6.82 -3.02
CA PRO A 162 -10.69 -5.72 -2.80
C PRO A 162 -11.22 -4.38 -3.34
N ASP A 163 -12.09 -4.44 -4.34
CA ASP A 163 -12.86 -3.31 -4.85
C ASP A 163 -13.87 -2.75 -3.85
N LEU A 164 -14.14 -3.35 -2.71
CA LEU A 164 -14.97 -2.75 -1.66
C LEU A 164 -14.13 -2.32 -0.46
N PHE A 165 -13.17 -3.17 -0.07
CA PHE A 165 -12.49 -3.06 1.21
C PHE A 165 -11.07 -2.51 1.14
N CYS A 166 -10.45 -2.46 -0.04
CA CYS A 166 -9.15 -1.80 -0.17
C CYS A 166 -9.31 -0.29 -0.31
N PRO A 167 -8.47 0.51 0.37
CA PRO A 167 -8.30 1.93 0.08
C PRO A 167 -8.00 2.14 -1.40
N ASN A 168 -8.64 3.13 -2.01
CA ASN A 168 -8.40 3.52 -3.39
C ASN A 168 -8.55 5.04 -3.51
N PRO A 169 -7.49 5.76 -3.91
CA PRO A 169 -7.54 7.22 -3.98
C PRO A 169 -8.57 7.76 -4.96
N CYS A 170 -8.82 7.05 -6.05
CA CYS A 170 -9.77 7.46 -7.09
C CYS A 170 -11.23 7.36 -6.68
N ARG A 171 -11.53 6.79 -5.52
CA ARG A 171 -12.91 6.69 -5.00
C ARG A 171 -13.31 7.86 -4.14
N LYS A 172 -12.34 8.68 -3.74
CA LYS A 172 -12.64 9.91 -3.01
C LYS A 172 -13.50 10.81 -3.91
N PRO A 173 -14.70 11.23 -3.46
CA PRO A 173 -15.54 12.14 -4.21
C PRO A 173 -14.77 13.39 -4.62
N GLY A 174 -14.96 13.83 -5.87
CA GLY A 174 -14.37 15.07 -6.36
C GLY A 174 -12.86 15.02 -6.66
N ILE A 175 -12.16 13.92 -6.37
CA ILE A 175 -10.68 13.90 -6.37
C ILE A 175 -10.01 14.36 -7.68
N CYS A 176 -10.64 14.09 -8.82
CA CYS A 176 -10.23 14.64 -10.12
C CYS A 176 -11.28 15.57 -10.73
N LYS A 177 -12.55 15.48 -10.32
CA LYS A 177 -13.61 16.37 -10.83
C LYS A 177 -13.44 17.81 -10.36
N ASP A 178 -12.85 17.99 -9.19
CA ASP A 178 -12.62 19.30 -8.58
C ASP A 178 -11.26 19.90 -9.01
N VAL A 179 -10.47 19.15 -9.80
CA VAL A 179 -9.18 19.61 -10.32
C VAL A 179 -9.41 20.41 -11.59
N ILE A 180 -9.02 21.70 -11.57
CA ILE A 180 -9.09 22.59 -12.74
C ILE A 180 -8.25 21.98 -13.87
N HIS A 181 -8.80 21.97 -15.09
CA HIS A 181 -8.22 21.34 -16.29
C HIS A 181 -8.08 19.81 -16.23
N SER A 182 -8.79 19.14 -15.33
CA SER A 182 -8.98 17.69 -15.42
C SER A 182 -10.29 17.34 -16.11
N ASN A 183 -10.29 16.27 -16.90
CA ASN A 183 -11.51 15.70 -17.47
C ASN A 183 -12.30 14.85 -16.44
N GLY A 184 -11.85 14.78 -15.18
CA GLY A 184 -12.47 14.04 -14.09
C GLY A 184 -12.12 12.54 -14.02
N VAL A 185 -11.36 12.00 -14.98
CA VAL A 185 -10.89 10.61 -14.96
C VAL A 185 -9.71 10.49 -13.98
N CYS A 186 -9.75 9.48 -13.13
CA CYS A 186 -8.73 9.21 -12.12
C CYS A 186 -8.06 7.87 -12.35
N HIS A 187 -6.73 7.85 -12.25
CA HIS A 187 -5.92 6.64 -12.25
C HIS A 187 -5.20 6.47 -10.93
N ALA A 188 -5.43 5.33 -10.27
CA ALA A 188 -4.64 4.94 -9.11
C ALA A 188 -3.26 4.49 -9.59
N VAL A 189 -2.20 5.09 -9.06
CA VAL A 189 -0.81 4.83 -9.41
C VAL A 189 -0.05 4.40 -8.16
N ARG A 190 1.01 3.60 -8.32
CA ARG A 190 1.83 3.21 -7.16
C ARG A 190 2.93 4.23 -6.89
N ASP A 191 3.04 4.65 -5.64
CA ASP A 191 4.12 5.48 -5.14
C ASP A 191 4.70 4.92 -3.84
N TYR A 192 5.86 4.28 -3.98
CA TYR A 192 6.59 3.66 -2.89
C TYR A 192 7.18 4.66 -1.88
N THR A 193 7.17 5.96 -2.20
CA THR A 193 7.65 7.01 -1.29
C THR A 193 6.63 7.35 -0.20
N VAL A 194 5.34 7.05 -0.42
CA VAL A 194 4.24 7.40 0.49
C VAL A 194 4.36 6.69 1.84
N THR A 195 4.91 5.48 1.86
CA THR A 195 5.06 4.67 3.09
C THR A 195 6.44 4.75 3.72
N VAL A 196 7.30 5.67 3.26
CA VAL A 196 8.64 5.89 3.83
C VAL A 196 8.56 6.31 5.29
N ASN A 197 7.48 6.98 5.71
CA ASN A 197 7.28 7.39 7.10
C ASN A 197 6.65 6.32 8.01
N LEU A 198 6.33 5.12 7.51
CA LEU A 198 5.84 4.02 8.34
C LEU A 198 6.97 3.37 9.14
N THR A 199 6.69 2.89 10.35
CA THR A 199 7.62 2.01 11.07
C THR A 199 7.87 0.73 10.28
N SER A 200 9.07 0.13 10.39
CA SER A 200 9.45 -1.09 9.64
C SER A 200 8.41 -2.21 9.75
N ARG A 201 7.88 -2.40 10.97
CA ARG A 201 6.88 -3.41 11.31
C ARG A 201 5.56 -3.20 10.57
N THR A 202 5.03 -1.98 10.59
CA THR A 202 3.76 -1.63 9.92
C THR A 202 3.91 -1.58 8.41
N ARG A 203 5.05 -1.09 7.92
CA ARG A 203 5.39 -1.03 6.49
C ARG A 203 5.33 -2.42 5.85
N SER A 204 5.92 -3.45 6.48
CA SER A 204 5.95 -4.80 5.90
C SER A 204 4.57 -5.37 5.50
N LYS A 205 3.53 -5.08 6.29
CA LYS A 205 2.17 -5.63 6.09
C LYS A 205 1.26 -4.70 5.28
N LEU A 206 1.41 -3.38 5.42
CA LEU A 206 0.47 -2.41 4.84
C LEU A 206 0.99 -1.66 3.61
N ARG A 207 2.28 -1.80 3.28
CA ARG A 207 2.92 -1.15 2.13
C ARG A 207 2.14 -1.36 0.83
N ASN A 208 1.71 -2.59 0.54
CA ASN A 208 0.94 -2.89 -0.68
C ASN A 208 -0.45 -2.24 -0.74
N ILE A 209 -0.97 -1.78 0.39
CA ILE A 209 -2.29 -1.13 0.50
C ILE A 209 -2.15 0.38 0.38
N TYR A 210 -1.12 0.96 1.02
CA TYR A 210 -0.94 2.40 1.15
C TYR A 210 0.15 3.01 0.26
N ASP A 211 0.84 2.21 -0.56
CA ASP A 211 1.71 2.70 -1.66
C ASP A 211 0.87 3.19 -2.86
N LEU A 212 -0.38 3.60 -2.65
CA LEU A 212 -1.28 4.07 -3.70
C LEU A 212 -1.36 5.59 -3.65
N ASP A 213 -1.04 6.21 -4.77
CA ASP A 213 -1.30 7.61 -5.09
C ASP A 213 -2.29 7.67 -6.27
N TYR A 214 -2.64 8.87 -6.72
CA TYR A 214 -3.45 9.07 -7.91
C TYR A 214 -2.84 10.09 -8.86
N ARG A 215 -3.22 9.96 -10.12
CA ARG A 215 -3.12 11.01 -11.11
C ARG A 215 -4.47 11.22 -11.77
N CYS A 216 -4.78 12.47 -12.08
CA CYS A 216 -5.94 12.80 -12.89
C CYS A 216 -5.54 12.90 -14.35
N GLU A 217 -6.44 12.51 -15.25
CA GLU A 217 -6.26 12.82 -16.66
C GLU A 217 -6.61 14.29 -16.89
N CYS A 218 -5.71 14.99 -17.58
CA CYS A 218 -5.81 16.42 -17.82
C CYS A 218 -6.31 16.70 -19.24
N GLU A 219 -6.93 17.86 -19.42
CA GLU A 219 -7.28 18.41 -20.72
C GLU A 219 -6.03 18.59 -21.59
N ILE A 220 -6.23 18.63 -22.91
CA ILE A 220 -5.15 18.81 -23.88
C ILE A 220 -4.33 20.06 -23.55
N GLY A 221 -3.00 19.93 -23.51
CA GLY A 221 -2.11 21.04 -23.17
C GLY A 221 -1.86 21.20 -21.67
N PHE A 222 -2.30 20.27 -20.83
CA PHE A 222 -1.99 20.22 -19.40
C PHE A 222 -1.45 18.85 -19.00
N HIS A 223 -0.61 18.80 -17.96
CA HIS A 223 -0.19 17.55 -17.33
C HIS A 223 -0.45 17.59 -15.83
N PHE A 224 -0.68 16.41 -15.25
CA PHE A 224 -0.95 16.30 -13.82
C PHE A 224 0.35 16.38 -13.03
N ASN A 225 0.56 17.48 -12.31
CA ASN A 225 1.66 17.60 -11.36
C ASN A 225 1.29 16.84 -10.08
N ARG A 226 1.94 15.70 -9.84
CA ARG A 226 1.66 14.82 -8.70
C ARG A 226 2.02 15.42 -7.34
N THR A 227 2.95 16.38 -7.29
CA THR A 227 3.31 17.09 -6.05
C THR A 227 2.27 18.14 -5.72
N GLU A 228 1.84 18.90 -6.72
CA GLU A 228 0.86 19.98 -6.54
C GLU A 228 -0.59 19.50 -6.60
N LYS A 229 -0.83 18.23 -6.97
CA LYS A 229 -2.16 17.61 -7.13
C LYS A 229 -3.10 18.38 -8.06
N ARG A 230 -2.55 18.98 -9.12
CA ARG A 230 -3.32 19.76 -10.12
C ARG A 230 -2.79 19.58 -11.53
N CYS A 231 -3.64 19.86 -12.52
CA CYS A 231 -3.23 19.96 -13.91
C CYS A 231 -2.54 21.31 -14.15
N VAL A 232 -1.30 21.29 -14.67
CA VAL A 232 -0.52 22.49 -14.97
C VAL A 232 -0.25 22.59 -16.47
N ALA A 233 -0.29 23.82 -17.00
CA ALA A 233 -0.17 24.08 -18.43
C ALA A 233 1.20 23.64 -18.97
N LEU A 234 1.17 22.95 -20.10
CA LEU A 234 2.34 22.55 -20.87
C LEU A 234 2.71 23.68 -21.83
N GLY A 235 3.36 24.72 -21.30
CA GLY A 235 3.37 26.04 -21.92
C GLY A 235 4.69 26.57 -22.51
N ALA A 236 5.81 25.84 -22.44
CA ALA A 236 7.09 26.34 -22.96
C ALA A 236 7.51 25.65 -24.27
N PRO A 237 8.22 26.35 -25.18
CA PRO A 237 8.98 25.69 -26.23
C PRO A 237 9.97 24.70 -25.61
N CYS A 238 10.45 23.75 -26.40
CA CYS A 238 11.38 22.73 -25.93
C CYS A 238 12.61 23.37 -25.28
N GLN A 239 12.73 23.21 -23.96
CA GLN A 239 13.85 23.63 -23.15
C GLN A 239 14.42 22.41 -22.42
N GLN A 240 15.66 22.51 -21.97
CA GLN A 240 16.31 21.40 -21.28
C GLN A 240 15.64 21.02 -19.94
N SER A 241 14.85 21.94 -19.36
CA SER A 241 14.02 21.72 -18.18
C SER A 241 12.63 21.15 -18.49
N SER A 242 12.21 21.13 -19.76
CA SER A 242 10.87 20.66 -20.17
C SER A 242 10.67 19.16 -19.96
N CYS A 243 11.75 18.38 -20.02
CA CYS A 243 11.75 16.96 -19.67
C CYS A 243 12.44 16.77 -18.32
N LEU A 244 11.75 16.17 -17.37
CA LEU A 244 12.26 15.91 -16.03
C LEU A 244 13.27 14.76 -16.04
N ASN A 245 13.98 14.61 -14.92
CA ASN A 245 14.85 13.47 -14.64
C ASN A 245 15.92 13.19 -15.71
N GLY A 246 16.37 14.24 -16.40
CA GLY A 246 17.40 14.17 -17.43
C GLY A 246 16.91 13.63 -18.78
N GLY A 247 15.60 13.66 -19.03
CA GLY A 247 15.05 13.38 -20.36
C GLY A 247 15.54 14.38 -21.41
N ALA A 248 15.71 13.91 -22.65
CA ALA A 248 16.04 14.78 -23.77
C ALA A 248 14.75 15.34 -24.38
N CYS A 249 14.69 16.66 -24.53
CA CYS A 249 13.57 17.33 -25.16
C CYS A 249 13.79 17.42 -26.67
N ILE A 250 12.81 16.96 -27.45
CA ILE A 250 12.83 16.94 -28.91
C ILE A 250 11.69 17.84 -29.40
N PRO A 251 11.97 19.02 -30.00
CA PRO A 251 10.92 19.91 -30.48
C PRO A 251 10.16 19.27 -31.64
N LEU A 252 8.84 19.46 -31.68
CA LEU A 252 8.00 19.04 -32.81
C LEU A 252 7.87 20.18 -33.85
N PRO A 253 7.56 19.85 -35.12
CA PRO A 253 7.30 20.85 -36.15
C PRO A 253 6.22 21.87 -35.74
N VAL A 254 6.35 23.11 -36.24
CA VAL A 254 5.39 24.19 -35.95
C VAL A 254 3.98 23.78 -36.39
N GLY A 255 3.00 23.94 -35.48
CA GLY A 255 1.61 23.57 -35.73
C GLY A 255 1.29 22.08 -35.50
N THR A 256 2.29 21.27 -35.13
CA THR A 256 2.09 19.87 -34.73
C THR A 256 2.13 19.72 -33.21
N PHE A 257 1.36 18.76 -32.71
CA PHE A 257 1.24 18.48 -31.29
C PHE A 257 1.24 16.97 -31.07
N THR A 258 1.80 16.52 -29.95
CA THR A 258 1.55 15.16 -29.45
C THR A 258 0.06 14.96 -29.15
N PRO A 259 -0.44 13.72 -29.02
CA PRO A 259 -1.83 13.45 -28.58
C PRO A 259 -2.20 14.14 -27.27
N SER A 260 -1.22 14.43 -26.41
CA SER A 260 -1.40 15.13 -25.13
C SER A 260 -1.28 16.66 -25.24
N GLY A 261 -1.10 17.22 -26.44
CA GLY A 261 -1.04 18.66 -26.70
C GLY A 261 0.34 19.30 -26.54
N LEU A 262 1.41 18.52 -26.37
CA LEU A 262 2.78 19.07 -26.33
C LEU A 262 3.29 19.49 -27.71
N LYS A 263 4.07 20.58 -27.75
CA LYS A 263 4.85 21.02 -28.92
C LYS A 263 6.25 20.37 -29.00
N TYR A 264 6.51 19.37 -28.16
CA TYR A 264 7.76 18.64 -28.08
C TYR A 264 7.49 17.21 -27.60
N GLU A 265 8.43 16.32 -27.80
CA GLU A 265 8.43 14.96 -27.27
C GLU A 265 9.61 14.79 -26.31
N CYS A 266 9.40 14.08 -25.20
CA CYS A 266 10.46 13.78 -24.25
C CYS A 266 10.98 12.36 -24.44
N GLN A 267 12.27 12.23 -24.73
CA GLN A 267 12.97 10.95 -24.70
C GLN A 267 13.48 10.69 -23.28
N CYS A 268 12.80 9.80 -22.56
CA CYS A 268 13.10 9.52 -21.16
C CYS A 268 14.31 8.61 -20.95
N GLN A 269 15.04 8.90 -19.88
CA GLN A 269 16.10 8.02 -19.37
C GLN A 269 15.49 6.66 -18.96
N PRO A 270 16.22 5.54 -19.03
CA PRO A 270 15.67 4.18 -18.90
C PRO A 270 14.93 3.87 -17.57
N ALA A 271 15.28 4.57 -16.49
CA ALA A 271 14.64 4.47 -15.17
C ALA A 271 13.41 5.38 -15.01
N TRP A 272 12.99 6.09 -16.05
CA TRP A 272 11.91 7.07 -16.05
C TRP A 272 10.99 6.86 -17.25
N GLN A 273 9.77 7.36 -17.14
CA GLN A 273 8.72 7.31 -18.15
C GLN A 273 7.72 8.44 -17.87
N GLY A 274 6.62 8.50 -18.63
CA GLY A 274 5.65 9.58 -18.54
C GLY A 274 5.83 10.57 -19.69
N LEU A 275 4.90 11.52 -19.77
CA LEU A 275 4.83 12.45 -20.90
C LEU A 275 6.04 13.39 -20.95
N ILE A 276 6.54 13.77 -19.77
CA ILE A 276 7.71 14.62 -19.57
C ILE A 276 8.75 13.96 -18.67
N CYS A 277 8.79 12.62 -18.62
CA CYS A 277 9.73 11.82 -17.82
C CYS A 277 9.59 11.97 -16.30
N GLU A 278 8.40 12.31 -15.83
CA GLU A 278 8.03 12.55 -14.44
C GLU A 278 7.81 11.26 -13.63
N GLU A 279 7.54 10.14 -14.30
CA GLU A 279 7.15 8.89 -13.63
C GLU A 279 8.33 7.92 -13.52
N PRO A 280 8.47 7.21 -12.39
CA PRO A 280 9.49 6.18 -12.25
C PRO A 280 9.14 4.96 -13.13
N ARG A 281 10.13 4.47 -13.87
CA ARG A 281 10.09 3.20 -14.60
C ARG A 281 11.01 2.18 -13.91
N ASN A 282 10.57 0.94 -13.76
CA ASN A 282 11.40 -0.14 -13.21
C ASN A 282 11.75 -1.17 -14.31
N PRO A 283 12.94 -1.08 -14.93
CA PRO A 283 13.36 -2.02 -15.97
C PRO A 283 13.27 -3.50 -15.54
N CYS A 284 13.52 -3.80 -14.26
CA CYS A 284 13.48 -5.15 -13.71
C CYS A 284 12.11 -5.83 -13.78
N VAL A 285 11.02 -5.06 -13.89
CA VAL A 285 9.65 -5.58 -14.02
C VAL A 285 9.23 -5.66 -15.47
N HIS A 286 9.73 -4.76 -16.33
CA HIS A 286 9.33 -4.68 -17.73
C HIS A 286 10.16 -5.55 -18.67
N ALA A 287 11.37 -5.93 -18.26
CA ALA A 287 12.24 -6.80 -19.06
C ALA A 287 12.69 -8.00 -18.21
N HIS A 288 12.44 -9.19 -18.74
CA HIS A 288 12.89 -10.44 -18.13
C HIS A 288 14.34 -10.72 -18.48
N GLY A 289 15.07 -11.35 -17.56
CA GLY A 289 16.42 -11.83 -17.85
C GLY A 289 17.56 -10.84 -17.64
N LEU A 290 17.27 -9.58 -17.25
CA LEU A 290 18.28 -8.52 -17.16
C LEU A 290 19.50 -8.84 -16.26
N CYS A 291 19.31 -9.66 -15.23
CA CYS A 291 20.35 -9.98 -14.25
C CYS A 291 20.51 -11.49 -14.00
N LYS A 292 19.86 -12.37 -14.79
CA LYS A 292 19.74 -13.79 -14.44
C LYS A 292 21.12 -14.45 -14.25
N PRO A 293 21.31 -15.28 -13.19
CA PRO A 293 20.32 -15.71 -12.20
C PRO A 293 20.11 -14.74 -11.01
N PHE A 294 20.78 -13.59 -11.00
CA PHE A 294 20.87 -12.68 -9.86
C PHE A 294 19.74 -11.65 -9.78
N GLN A 295 19.62 -11.03 -8.59
CA GLN A 295 18.58 -10.06 -8.30
C GLN A 295 18.80 -8.75 -9.08
N CYS A 296 17.73 -8.25 -9.71
CA CYS A 296 17.71 -6.95 -10.38
C CYS A 296 17.13 -5.86 -9.47
N LEU A 297 17.79 -4.71 -9.41
CA LEU A 297 17.32 -3.52 -8.69
C LEU A 297 17.21 -2.31 -9.63
N ARG A 298 16.14 -1.53 -9.50
CA ARG A 298 16.01 -0.23 -10.19
C ARG A 298 17.14 0.69 -9.74
N ASN A 299 17.83 1.33 -10.68
CA ASN A 299 18.91 2.26 -10.42
C ASN A 299 18.73 3.55 -11.24
N PRO A 300 18.15 4.61 -10.66
CA PRO A 300 17.93 5.90 -11.35
C PRO A 300 19.23 6.63 -11.68
N ARG A 301 20.33 6.28 -11.00
CA ARG A 301 21.65 6.83 -11.30
C ARG A 301 22.29 6.17 -12.51
N ASN A 302 21.81 4.99 -12.92
CA ASN A 302 22.22 4.35 -14.18
C ASN A 302 21.44 4.95 -15.36
N ARG A 303 21.98 5.99 -16.01
CA ARG A 303 21.34 6.68 -17.13
C ARG A 303 21.28 5.84 -18.41
N LEU A 304 22.06 4.76 -18.51
CA LEU A 304 22.12 3.92 -19.71
C LEU A 304 21.21 2.69 -19.64
N LYS A 305 21.03 2.13 -18.44
CA LYS A 305 20.24 0.91 -18.23
C LYS A 305 19.07 1.10 -17.28
N GLY A 306 19.17 2.01 -16.32
CA GLY A 306 18.12 2.27 -15.32
C GLY A 306 17.97 1.18 -14.26
N TYR A 307 18.88 0.21 -14.23
CA TYR A 307 18.93 -0.88 -13.26
C TYR A 307 20.39 -1.25 -12.93
N SER A 308 20.56 -2.05 -11.89
CA SER A 308 21.82 -2.71 -11.52
C SER A 308 21.52 -4.11 -10.97
N CYS A 309 22.45 -5.04 -11.18
CA CYS A 309 22.34 -6.39 -10.62
C CYS A 309 23.03 -6.47 -9.26
N VAL A 310 22.47 -7.24 -8.34
CA VAL A 310 23.10 -7.56 -7.05
C VAL A 310 23.95 -8.80 -7.24
N CYS A 311 25.25 -8.59 -7.33
CA CYS A 311 26.21 -9.65 -7.57
C CYS A 311 26.57 -10.33 -6.23
N PRO A 312 26.43 -11.67 -6.12
CA PRO A 312 26.87 -12.39 -4.92
C PRO A 312 28.39 -12.33 -4.74
N PRO A 313 28.90 -12.74 -3.55
CA PRO A 313 30.34 -12.95 -3.35
C PRO A 313 30.94 -13.82 -4.45
N GLY A 314 32.18 -13.52 -4.85
CA GLY A 314 32.83 -14.16 -6.00
C GLY A 314 32.36 -13.64 -7.35
N THR A 315 31.46 -12.65 -7.41
CA THR A 315 31.12 -11.97 -8.67
C THR A 315 31.11 -10.45 -8.53
N ARG A 316 31.25 -9.75 -9.65
CA ARG A 316 31.07 -8.30 -9.73
C ARG A 316 30.30 -7.90 -10.98
N SER A 317 29.71 -6.71 -10.96
CA SER A 317 29.13 -6.12 -12.16
C SER A 317 30.21 -5.92 -13.21
N MET A 318 29.97 -6.36 -14.45
CA MET A 318 30.94 -6.22 -15.55
C MET A 318 31.26 -4.75 -15.79
N SER A 319 30.24 -3.90 -15.92
CA SER A 319 30.41 -2.45 -15.99
C SER A 319 29.10 -1.71 -15.69
N TYR A 320 29.18 -0.38 -15.65
CA TYR A 320 28.00 0.48 -15.59
C TYR A 320 27.10 0.36 -16.84
N THR A 321 27.68 0.07 -18.00
CA THR A 321 26.96 -0.11 -19.29
C THR A 321 26.47 -1.54 -19.50
N ASN A 322 27.10 -2.53 -18.85
CA ASN A 322 26.65 -3.92 -18.78
C ASN A 322 26.60 -4.39 -17.32
N PRO A 323 25.44 -4.25 -16.63
CA PRO A 323 25.32 -4.54 -15.20
C PRO A 323 25.35 -6.03 -14.84
N GLU A 324 25.53 -6.92 -15.82
CA GLU A 324 25.62 -8.36 -15.64
C GLU A 324 26.73 -8.74 -14.66
N CYS A 325 26.44 -9.72 -13.80
CA CYS A 325 27.41 -10.20 -12.83
C CYS A 325 28.31 -11.24 -13.48
N VAL A 326 29.62 -11.00 -13.39
CA VAL A 326 30.67 -11.89 -13.90
C VAL A 326 31.51 -12.40 -12.74
N ASN A 327 32.08 -13.60 -12.90
CA ASN A 327 33.01 -14.16 -11.94
C ASN A 327 34.20 -13.21 -11.70
N ILE A 328 34.64 -13.08 -10.45
CA ILE A 328 35.93 -12.50 -10.11
C ILE A 328 36.89 -13.63 -9.77
N ASN A 329 38.13 -13.52 -10.22
CA ASN A 329 39.14 -14.48 -9.79
C ASN A 329 39.67 -14.05 -8.43
N GLU A 330 39.25 -14.70 -7.35
CA GLU A 330 39.64 -14.34 -5.99
C GLU A 330 41.15 -14.47 -5.77
N CYS A 331 41.79 -15.40 -6.47
CA CYS A 331 43.23 -15.62 -6.38
C CYS A 331 44.07 -14.48 -6.97
N VAL A 332 43.48 -13.73 -7.90
CA VAL A 332 44.11 -12.57 -8.53
C VAL A 332 43.66 -11.27 -7.88
N GLU A 333 42.37 -11.14 -7.57
CA GLU A 333 41.79 -9.90 -7.08
C GLU A 333 41.95 -9.70 -5.55
N LEU A 334 42.15 -10.77 -4.77
CA LEU A 334 42.45 -10.66 -3.33
C LEU A 334 43.95 -10.77 -3.07
N THR A 335 44.47 -9.95 -2.17
CA THR A 335 45.86 -10.02 -1.73
C THR A 335 46.04 -11.15 -0.72
N ASN A 336 46.82 -12.18 -1.07
CA ASN A 336 47.12 -13.36 -0.23
C ASN A 336 45.86 -13.99 0.41
N PRO A 337 44.90 -14.47 -0.39
CA PRO A 337 43.64 -15.01 0.12
C PRO A 337 43.82 -16.27 0.97
N CYS A 338 44.88 -17.04 0.71
CA CYS A 338 45.22 -18.24 1.46
C CYS A 338 46.44 -18.00 2.37
N LEU A 339 46.35 -18.41 3.63
CA LEU A 339 47.43 -18.33 4.62
C LEU A 339 48.04 -19.72 4.87
N ASN A 340 49.20 -19.75 5.56
CA ASN A 340 49.86 -20.99 6.03
C ASN A 340 50.19 -22.02 4.92
N GLY A 341 50.56 -21.55 3.73
CA GLY A 341 50.94 -22.42 2.61
C GLY A 341 49.76 -23.01 1.83
N GLY A 342 48.54 -22.50 2.05
CA GLY A 342 47.38 -22.87 1.23
C GLY A 342 47.54 -22.44 -0.24
N SER A 343 46.96 -23.22 -1.16
CA SER A 343 46.90 -22.90 -2.58
C SER A 343 45.51 -22.37 -2.93
N CYS A 344 45.45 -21.25 -3.64
CA CYS A 344 44.18 -20.64 -4.05
C CYS A 344 43.68 -21.25 -5.36
N VAL A 345 42.37 -21.51 -5.42
CA VAL A 345 41.67 -21.93 -6.65
C VAL A 345 40.46 -21.00 -6.84
N ASP A 346 40.31 -20.47 -8.06
CA ASP A 346 39.18 -19.64 -8.47
C ASP A 346 37.89 -20.47 -8.54
N LEU A 347 36.82 -20.00 -7.92
CA LEU A 347 35.53 -20.70 -7.86
C LEU A 347 34.46 -19.88 -8.60
N ASP A 348 34.04 -20.31 -9.79
CA ASP A 348 32.98 -19.62 -10.54
C ASP A 348 31.58 -19.86 -9.93
N PRO A 349 30.95 -18.84 -9.30
CA PRO A 349 29.65 -18.99 -8.64
C PRO A 349 28.52 -19.25 -9.63
N SER A 350 28.68 -18.89 -10.91
CA SER A 350 27.68 -19.11 -11.95
C SER A 350 27.55 -20.59 -12.36
N VAL A 351 28.63 -21.37 -12.17
CA VAL A 351 28.68 -22.81 -12.45
C VAL A 351 28.14 -23.62 -11.25
N GLN A 352 28.30 -23.13 -10.02
CA GLN A 352 27.77 -23.77 -8.81
C GLN A 352 26.25 -23.63 -8.67
N ALA A 353 25.64 -22.56 -9.15
CA ALA A 353 24.18 -22.38 -9.17
C ALA A 353 23.43 -23.41 -10.04
N LEU A 354 24.12 -24.16 -10.91
CA LEU A 354 23.56 -25.27 -11.69
C LEU A 354 23.62 -26.63 -10.96
N LYS A 355 24.26 -26.69 -9.79
CA LYS A 355 24.39 -27.88 -8.96
C LYS A 355 23.67 -27.65 -7.62
N ASP A 356 22.35 -27.49 -7.66
CA ASP A 356 21.54 -27.52 -6.45
C ASP A 356 21.63 -28.93 -5.81
N VAL A 357 22.49 -29.07 -4.79
CA VAL A 357 22.45 -30.18 -3.84
C VAL A 357 21.69 -29.69 -2.60
N PRO A 358 20.54 -30.29 -2.23
CA PRO A 358 19.79 -29.88 -1.07
C PRO A 358 20.61 -30.03 0.23
N GLY A 359 20.87 -28.92 0.92
CA GLY A 359 21.36 -28.93 2.30
C GLY A 359 22.79 -28.42 2.55
N GLN A 360 23.52 -27.94 1.54
CA GLN A 360 24.83 -27.30 1.77
C GLN A 360 24.74 -25.76 1.70
N PRO A 361 25.32 -25.04 2.68
CA PRO A 361 25.44 -23.58 2.60
C PRO A 361 26.38 -23.20 1.45
N MET A 362 26.01 -22.15 0.70
CA MET A 362 26.84 -21.62 -0.38
C MET A 362 28.17 -21.07 0.16
N GLY A 363 29.28 -21.54 -0.43
CA GLY A 363 30.56 -20.86 -0.41
C GLY A 363 31.60 -21.38 0.59
N TYR A 364 31.96 -22.66 0.54
CA TYR A 364 33.31 -23.14 0.89
C TYR A 364 33.48 -24.62 0.46
N GLU A 365 34.29 -24.86 -0.56
CA GLU A 365 35.23 -25.99 -0.58
C GLU A 365 36.64 -25.43 -0.70
#